data_AF-A0A9D4PP04-F1
#
_entry.id   AF-A0A9D4PP04-F1
#
_cell.length_a   1.000
_cell.length_b   1.000
_cell.length_c   1.000
_cell.angle_alpha   90.00
_cell.angle_beta   90.00
_cell.angle_gamma   90.00
#
_symmetry.space_group_name_H-M   'P 1'
#
loop_
_entity.id
_entity.type
_entity.pdbx_description
1 polymer ?
#
loop_
_entity_poly.entity_id
_entity_poly.type
_entity_poly.pdbx_seq_one_letter_code
_entity_poly.pdbx_strand_id
1 'polypeptide(L)'
;MFISNPDGPKNGSFSAPHMENPLGHSRQCIYTFIAQENERVDINFTRFRVRGSSPDCSREYVDLYTELADPSSDLISTPFGGRYCGRVFPRRRISMHRTLVIGFYTDYENDTADVFHGTYQFIDACEYRANGTAVFLLKALG
;
A
#
# COMPACT_ATOMS: atom_id res chain seq x y z
N MET A 1 3.81 7.69 8.43
CA MET A 1 2.53 8.17 7.86
C MET A 1 2.83 9.17 6.77
N PHE A 2 2.02 9.20 5.71
CA PHE A 2 2.14 10.09 4.57
C PHE A 2 0.83 10.86 4.44
N ILE A 3 0.86 12.17 4.63
CA ILE A 3 -0.36 12.99 4.70
C ILE A 3 -0.27 14.09 3.66
N SER A 4 -1.30 14.20 2.83
CA SER A 4 -1.40 15.28 1.86
C SER A 4 -1.74 16.60 2.54
N ASN A 5 -0.97 17.63 2.22
CA ASN A 5 -1.21 19.00 2.65
C ASN A 5 -1.21 19.93 1.43
N PRO A 6 -1.86 21.10 1.48
CA PRO A 6 -1.91 22.03 0.35
C PRO A 6 -0.52 22.47 -0.12
N ASP A 7 0.35 22.81 0.84
CA ASP A 7 1.73 23.26 0.59
C ASP A 7 2.76 22.11 0.73
N GLY A 8 2.27 20.88 0.91
CA GLY A 8 3.10 19.71 1.16
C GLY A 8 3.51 18.96 -0.11
N PRO A 9 4.45 18.00 0.01
CA PRO A 9 4.79 17.13 -1.10
C PRO A 9 3.57 16.29 -1.53
N LYS A 10 3.25 16.35 -2.82
CA LYS A 10 2.16 15.57 -3.42
C LYS A 10 2.58 14.18 -3.86
N ASN A 11 3.87 13.87 -3.83
CA ASN A 11 4.41 12.57 -4.18
C ASN A 11 5.66 12.25 -3.38
N GLY A 12 6.09 11.00 -3.43
CA GLY A 12 7.31 10.54 -2.79
C GLY A 12 7.53 9.06 -3.00
N SER A 13 8.39 8.49 -2.16
CA SER A 13 8.71 7.06 -2.17
C SER A 13 8.44 6.41 -0.81
N PHE A 14 8.30 5.09 -0.84
CA PHE A 14 8.21 4.24 0.33
C PHE A 14 9.05 2.98 0.09
N SER A 15 9.54 2.38 1.17
CA SER A 15 10.29 1.13 1.11
C SER A 15 10.06 0.30 2.36
N ALA A 16 10.46 -0.97 2.28
CA ALA A 16 10.64 -1.80 3.45
C ALA A 16 11.55 -1.09 4.46
N PRO A 17 11.30 -1.26 5.77
CA PRO A 17 12.17 -0.69 6.78
C PRO A 17 13.50 -1.45 6.79
N HIS A 18 14.56 -0.79 7.24
CA HIS A 18 15.72 -1.53 7.71
C HIS A 18 15.40 -2.05 9.12
N MET A 19 15.31 -3.36 9.28
CA MET A 19 14.88 -3.97 10.54
C MET A 19 15.74 -5.17 10.90
N GLU A 20 16.38 -5.07 12.06
CA GLU A 20 17.05 -6.18 12.71
C GLU A 20 16.08 -6.88 13.67
N ASN A 21 15.90 -8.18 13.50
CA ASN A 21 14.97 -8.99 14.26
C ASN A 21 15.64 -10.33 14.66
N PRO A 22 16.70 -10.27 15.48
CA PRO A 22 17.56 -11.44 15.77
C PRO A 22 16.84 -12.60 16.47
N LEU A 23 15.66 -12.35 17.05
CA LEU A 23 14.85 -13.37 17.72
C LEU A 23 13.79 -14.00 16.80
N GLY A 24 13.71 -13.59 15.53
CA GLY A 24 12.73 -14.11 14.57
C GLY A 24 11.28 -13.91 15.01
N HIS A 25 11.01 -12.86 15.80
CA HIS A 25 9.64 -12.56 16.23
C HIS A 25 8.84 -11.97 15.09
N SER A 26 7.54 -12.24 15.05
CA SER A 26 6.65 -11.61 14.10
C SER A 26 6.65 -10.09 14.28
N ARG A 27 6.92 -9.36 13.19
CA ARG A 27 6.91 -7.91 13.12
C ARG A 27 5.91 -7.45 12.08
N GLN A 28 5.31 -6.30 12.34
CA GLN A 28 4.40 -5.66 11.40
C GLN A 28 4.69 -4.15 11.32
N CYS A 29 4.84 -3.67 10.09
CA CYS A 29 5.04 -2.26 9.80
C CYS A 29 3.85 -1.73 9.00
N ILE A 30 3.28 -0.63 9.47
CA ILE A 30 2.07 -0.02 8.88
C ILE A 30 2.42 1.32 8.25
N TYR A 31 2.07 1.46 6.98
CA TYR A 31 2.24 2.69 6.21
C TYR A 31 0.85 3.21 5.85
N THR A 32 0.43 4.27 6.55
CA THR A 32 -0.84 4.94 6.28
C THR A 32 -0.62 6.16 5.41
N PHE A 33 -1.33 6.21 4.29
CA PHE A 33 -1.41 7.34 3.37
C PHE A 33 -2.78 7.98 3.50
N ILE A 34 -2.83 9.30 3.72
CA ILE A 34 -4.07 10.05 3.95
C ILE A 34 -4.11 11.23 2.98
N ALA A 35 -5.02 11.16 2.01
CA ALA A 35 -5.26 12.20 1.02
C ALA A 35 -6.24 13.28 1.53
N GLN A 36 -6.24 14.46 0.92
CA GLN A 36 -7.23 15.51 1.23
C GLN A 36 -8.63 15.16 0.66
N GLU A 37 -9.63 15.99 0.96
CA GLU A 37 -11.05 15.73 0.67
C GLU A 37 -11.38 15.50 -0.81
N ASN A 38 -10.56 16.04 -1.73
CA ASN A 38 -10.72 15.89 -3.18
C ASN A 38 -9.60 15.09 -3.83
N GLU A 39 -8.86 14.30 -3.05
CA GLU A 39 -7.72 13.53 -3.55
C GLU A 39 -7.89 12.03 -3.29
N ARG A 40 -7.11 11.24 -4.03
CA ARG A 40 -6.90 9.81 -3.85
C ARG A 40 -5.42 9.52 -3.65
N VAL A 41 -5.13 8.39 -3.01
CA VAL A 41 -3.77 7.87 -2.90
C VAL A 41 -3.54 6.91 -4.07
N ASP A 42 -2.45 7.12 -4.79
CA ASP A 42 -1.94 6.23 -5.82
C ASP A 42 -0.60 5.66 -5.39
N ILE A 43 -0.44 4.35 -5.44
CA ILE A 43 0.83 3.69 -5.13
C ILE A 43 1.25 2.76 -6.27
N ASN A 44 2.55 2.69 -6.46
CA ASN A 44 3.17 1.76 -7.40
C ASN A 44 4.43 1.14 -6.78
N PHE A 45 4.53 -0.19 -6.79
CA PHE A 45 5.74 -0.89 -6.39
C PHE A 45 6.69 -0.98 -7.58
N THR A 46 7.92 -0.52 -7.40
CA THR A 46 8.99 -0.60 -8.42
C THR A 46 9.98 -1.73 -8.11
N ARG A 47 9.99 -2.23 -6.87
CA ARG A 47 10.72 -3.42 -6.43
C ARG A 47 9.86 -4.20 -5.45
N PHE A 48 9.84 -5.52 -5.59
CA PHE A 48 9.10 -6.41 -4.69
C PHE A 48 9.79 -7.78 -4.63
N ARG A 49 10.34 -8.12 -3.47
CA ARG A 49 11.13 -9.32 -3.17
C ARG A 49 10.75 -9.91 -1.81
N VAL A 50 9.51 -9.69 -1.39
CA VAL A 50 8.92 -10.25 -0.16
C VAL A 50 9.01 -11.78 -0.22
N ARG A 51 9.54 -12.44 0.82
CA ARG A 51 9.69 -13.91 0.76
C ARG A 51 8.34 -14.61 0.76
N GLY A 52 8.32 -15.81 0.19
CA GLY A 52 7.13 -16.65 0.12
C GLY A 52 6.79 -17.07 -1.31
N SER A 53 5.80 -17.93 -1.43
CA SER A 53 5.28 -18.40 -2.71
C SER A 53 3.77 -18.21 -2.71
N SER A 54 3.30 -17.33 -3.60
CA SER A 54 1.86 -17.12 -3.79
C SER A 54 1.17 -18.44 -4.19
N PRO A 55 -0.05 -18.72 -3.70
CA PRO A 55 -0.89 -17.86 -2.83
C PRO A 55 -0.57 -17.97 -1.33
N ASP A 56 0.26 -18.93 -0.92
CA ASP A 56 0.54 -19.24 0.49
C ASP A 56 1.62 -18.31 1.09
N CYS A 57 1.22 -17.06 1.33
CA CYS A 57 2.04 -16.04 1.98
C CYS A 57 1.83 -16.03 3.50
N SER A 58 2.52 -16.91 4.24
CA SER A 58 2.29 -17.12 5.68
C SER A 58 3.32 -16.47 6.61
N ARG A 59 4.59 -16.38 6.20
CA ARG A 59 5.70 -15.87 7.03
C ARG A 59 6.10 -14.44 6.70
N GLU A 60 5.88 -14.03 5.46
CA GLU A 60 6.16 -12.68 5.01
C GLU A 60 5.15 -12.28 3.95
N TYR A 61 4.58 -11.09 4.08
CA TYR A 61 3.59 -10.60 3.14
C TYR A 61 3.38 -9.09 3.23
N VAL A 62 2.85 -8.54 2.16
CA VAL A 62 2.30 -7.19 2.12
C VAL A 62 0.79 -7.29 1.92
N ASP A 63 0.04 -6.76 2.87
CA ASP A 63 -1.41 -6.53 2.76
C ASP A 63 -1.66 -5.10 2.29
N LEU A 64 -2.58 -4.94 1.34
CA LEU A 64 -3.03 -3.63 0.85
C LEU A 64 -4.48 -3.40 1.22
N TYR A 65 -4.78 -2.24 1.80
CA TYR A 65 -6.14 -1.82 2.14
C TYR A 65 -6.46 -0.55 1.35
N THR A 66 -7.25 -0.69 0.29
CA THR A 66 -7.59 0.41 -0.63
C THR A 66 -9.00 0.97 -0.39
N GLU A 67 -9.83 0.28 0.38
CA GLU A 67 -11.26 0.60 0.55
C GLU A 67 -11.57 1.27 1.90
N LEU A 68 -10.55 1.76 2.62
CA LEU A 68 -10.70 2.38 3.93
C LEU A 68 -11.37 3.76 3.84
N ALA A 69 -12.59 3.86 4.35
CA ALA A 69 -13.31 5.14 4.46
C ALA A 69 -12.76 6.03 5.58
N ASP A 70 -12.37 5.43 6.71
CA ASP A 70 -11.83 6.11 7.88
C ASP A 70 -10.44 5.54 8.22
N PRO A 71 -9.39 6.38 8.37
CA PRO A 71 -8.04 5.93 8.74
C PRO A 71 -7.92 5.28 10.13
N SER A 72 -8.92 5.42 11.00
CA SER A 72 -8.98 4.79 12.32
C SER A 72 -9.69 3.43 12.34
N SER A 73 -10.18 2.96 11.18
CA SER A 73 -10.87 1.67 11.07
C SER A 73 -9.95 0.50 11.42
N ASP A 74 -10.50 -0.54 12.04
CA ASP A 74 -9.77 -1.78 12.29
C ASP A 74 -9.51 -2.51 10.97
N LEU A 75 -8.22 -2.65 10.62
CA LEU A 75 -7.76 -3.32 9.40
C LEU A 75 -8.24 -4.76 9.32
N ILE A 76 -8.39 -5.46 10.45
CA ILE A 76 -8.82 -6.87 10.49
C ILE A 76 -10.26 -7.01 9.96
N SER A 77 -11.10 -6.01 10.22
CA SER A 77 -12.50 -5.99 9.81
C SER A 77 -12.75 -5.35 8.44
N THR A 78 -11.71 -4.77 7.84
CA THR A 78 -11.81 -4.04 6.58
C THR A 78 -11.59 -4.99 5.39
N PRO A 79 -12.39 -4.90 4.31
CA PRO A 79 -12.10 -5.60 3.06
C PRO A 79 -10.66 -5.31 2.60
N PHE A 80 -9.84 -6.37 2.51
CA PHE A 80 -8.45 -6.26 2.08
C PHE A 80 -8.38 -6.26 0.55
N GLY A 81 -7.64 -5.32 -0.03
CA GLY A 81 -7.38 -5.22 -1.47
C GLY A 81 -6.37 -6.27 -1.99
N GLY A 82 -5.89 -7.15 -1.11
CA GLY A 82 -5.10 -8.34 -1.42
C GLY A 82 -3.88 -8.51 -0.51
N ARG A 83 -3.40 -9.76 -0.45
CA ARG A 83 -2.14 -10.17 0.19
C ARG A 83 -1.13 -10.59 -0.87
N TYR A 84 0.11 -10.13 -0.75
CA TYR A 84 1.14 -10.29 -1.77
C TYR A 84 2.47 -10.78 -1.18
N CYS A 85 3.11 -11.73 -1.86
CA CYS A 85 4.47 -12.19 -1.57
C CYS A 85 5.11 -12.81 -2.83
N GLY A 86 6.40 -13.12 -2.74
CA GLY A 86 7.17 -13.72 -3.82
C GLY A 86 7.28 -12.81 -5.03
N ARG A 87 7.05 -13.38 -6.22
CA ARG A 87 7.09 -12.63 -7.50
C ARG A 87 5.75 -12.03 -7.91
N VAL A 88 4.69 -12.29 -7.15
CA VAL A 88 3.36 -11.73 -7.40
C VAL A 88 3.28 -10.41 -6.67
N PHE A 89 3.71 -9.34 -7.34
CA PHE A 89 3.62 -7.99 -6.82
C PHE A 89 2.30 -7.34 -7.24
N PRO A 90 1.73 -6.44 -6.41
CA PRO A 90 0.53 -5.73 -6.77
C PRO A 90 0.80 -4.79 -7.96
N ARG A 91 -0.10 -4.80 -8.95
CA ARG A 91 -0.17 -3.71 -9.95
C ARG A 91 -0.45 -2.39 -9.22
N ARG A 92 -0.16 -1.26 -9.88
CA ARG A 92 -0.53 0.09 -9.42
C ARG A 92 -1.93 0.10 -8.80
N ARG A 93 -2.04 0.62 -7.57
CA ARG A 93 -3.29 0.65 -6.80
C ARG A 93 -3.67 2.09 -6.45
N ILE A 94 -4.96 2.36 -6.53
CA ILE A 94 -5.55 3.65 -6.17
C ILE A 94 -6.57 3.41 -5.06
N SER A 95 -6.62 4.28 -4.06
CA SER A 95 -7.60 4.19 -2.98
C SER A 95 -9.02 4.48 -3.48
N MET A 96 -10.01 3.78 -2.92
CA MET A 96 -11.43 4.03 -3.18
C MET A 96 -11.93 5.27 -2.43
N HIS A 97 -11.33 5.54 -1.27
CA HIS A 97 -11.59 6.72 -0.44
C HIS A 97 -10.28 7.53 -0.28
N ARG A 98 -10.11 8.23 0.83
CA ARG A 98 -8.93 9.08 1.08
C ARG A 98 -7.75 8.32 1.68
N THR A 99 -7.97 7.10 2.14
CA THR A 99 -6.98 6.34 2.89
C THR A 99 -6.54 5.12 2.09
N LEU A 100 -5.22 4.90 2.08
CA LEU A 100 -4.61 3.64 1.67
C LEU A 100 -3.67 3.20 2.77
N VAL A 101 -3.71 1.92 3.12
CA VAL A 101 -2.77 1.33 4.09
C VAL A 101 -2.00 0.19 3.46
N ILE A 102 -0.69 0.18 3.70
CA ILE A 102 0.19 -0.97 3.43
C ILE A 102 0.57 -1.58 4.78
N GLY A 103 0.30 -2.87 4.96
CA GLY A 103 0.78 -3.64 6.11
C GLY A 103 1.85 -4.63 5.66
N PHE A 104 3.09 -4.44 6.09
CA PHE A 104 4.17 -5.39 5.87
C PHE A 104 4.35 -6.27 7.10
N TYR A 105 4.18 -7.57 6.94
CA TYR A 105 4.43 -8.57 7.98
C TYR A 105 5.66 -9.40 7.62
N THR A 106 6.48 -9.70 8.62
CA THR A 106 7.71 -10.48 8.46
C THR A 106 8.12 -11.13 9.79
N ASP A 107 8.69 -12.33 9.70
CA ASP A 107 9.43 -12.98 10.77
C ASP A 107 10.95 -13.06 10.47
N TYR A 108 11.41 -12.43 9.39
CA TYR A 108 12.78 -12.52 8.93
C TYR A 108 13.74 -11.75 9.84
N GLU A 109 14.99 -12.21 9.92
CA GLU A 109 15.97 -11.69 10.88
C GLU A 109 16.55 -10.34 10.46
N ASN A 110 16.60 -10.06 9.15
CA ASN A 110 17.21 -8.85 8.62
C ASN A 110 16.53 -8.39 7.33
N ASP A 111 15.54 -7.51 7.48
CA ASP A 111 14.87 -6.86 6.36
C ASP A 111 15.59 -5.56 5.98
N THR A 112 15.73 -5.33 4.69
CA THR A 112 16.36 -4.12 4.14
C THR A 112 15.41 -3.43 3.17
N ALA A 113 15.74 -2.19 2.78
CA ALA A 113 14.96 -1.44 1.80
C ALA A 113 14.84 -2.14 0.43
N ASP A 114 15.64 -3.18 0.15
CA ASP A 114 15.57 -3.97 -1.08
C ASP A 114 14.41 -4.98 -1.09
N VAL A 115 13.76 -5.25 0.05
CA VAL A 115 12.60 -6.16 0.14
C VAL A 115 11.43 -5.62 -0.67
N PHE A 116 11.08 -4.34 -0.50
CA PHE A 116 10.21 -3.65 -1.44
C PHE A 116 10.52 -2.16 -1.50
N HIS A 117 10.28 -1.57 -2.66
CA HIS A 117 10.34 -0.13 -2.89
C HIS A 117 9.20 0.28 -3.81
N GLY A 118 8.70 1.50 -3.63
CA GLY A 118 7.64 2.04 -4.45
C GLY A 118 7.53 3.55 -4.34
N THR A 119 6.62 4.09 -5.14
CA THR A 119 6.29 5.51 -5.19
C THR A 119 4.83 5.72 -4.84
N TYR A 120 4.52 6.84 -4.20
CA TYR A 120 3.15 7.27 -3.97
C TYR A 120 2.90 8.65 -4.55
N GLN A 121 1.65 8.94 -4.89
CA GLN A 121 1.17 10.26 -5.28
C GLN A 121 -0.23 10.51 -4.70
N PHE A 122 -0.50 11.76 -4.33
CA PHE A 122 -1.84 12.26 -4.06
C PHE A 122 -2.37 12.89 -5.34
N ILE A 123 -3.43 12.31 -5.88
CA ILE A 123 -3.98 12.66 -7.20
C ILE A 123 -5.41 13.19 -7.06
N ASP A 124 -5.87 14.01 -8.00
CA ASP A 124 -7.23 14.53 -8.00
C ASP A 124 -8.26 13.38 -8.13
N ALA A 125 -9.23 13.34 -7.22
CA ALA A 125 -10.28 12.32 -7.21
C ALA A 125 -11.23 12.45 -8.42
N CYS A 126 -11.37 13.64 -9.02
CA CYS A 126 -12.23 13.90 -10.17
C CYS A 126 -11.73 13.17 -11.43
N GLU A 127 -10.42 12.96 -11.57
CA GLU A 127 -9.86 12.18 -12.68
C GLU A 127 -10.35 10.72 -12.71
N TYR A 128 -10.94 10.24 -11.60
CA TYR A 128 -11.49 8.89 -11.43
C TYR A 128 -13.01 8.92 -11.22
N ARG A 129 -13.63 10.11 -11.24
CA ARG A 129 -15.09 10.34 -11.25
C ARG A 129 -15.54 10.84 -12.62
N ALA A 130 -15.34 10.06 -13.68
CA ALA A 130 -15.92 10.42 -14.98
C ALA A 130 -17.37 9.93 -15.09
N ASN A 131 -18.31 10.86 -15.28
CA ASN A 131 -19.70 10.62 -15.71
C ASN A 131 -20.55 9.63 -14.88
N GLY A 132 -20.66 9.86 -13.57
CA GLY A 132 -21.64 9.16 -12.72
C GLY A 132 -21.49 7.63 -12.63
N THR A 133 -20.43 7.07 -13.20
CA THR A 133 -20.10 5.66 -13.18
C THR A 133 -18.72 5.53 -12.57
N ALA A 134 -18.59 4.76 -11.49
CA ALA A 134 -17.30 4.53 -10.87
C ALA A 134 -16.37 3.84 -11.91
N VAL A 135 -15.37 4.56 -12.41
CA VAL A 135 -14.36 4.01 -13.32
C VAL A 135 -13.39 3.17 -12.49
N PHE A 136 -13.83 1.99 -12.05
CA PHE A 136 -12.98 1.11 -11.24
C PHE A 136 -11.93 0.34 -12.05
N LEU A 137 -11.88 0.43 -13.40
CA LEU A 137 -11.09 -0.55 -14.16
C LEU A 137 -10.34 -0.09 -15.43
N LEU A 138 -10.36 1.17 -15.86
CA LEU A 138 -9.85 1.50 -17.21
C LEU A 138 -8.45 2.15 -17.31
N LYS A 139 -7.82 2.62 -16.23
CA LYS A 139 -6.43 3.15 -16.29
C LYS A 139 -5.33 2.12 -15.94
N ALA A 140 -5.69 0.85 -15.67
CA ALA A 140 -4.73 -0.22 -15.37
C ALA A 140 -4.23 -0.99 -16.62
N LEU A 141 -4.69 -0.59 -17.81
CA LEU A 141 -4.28 -1.13 -19.12
C LEU A 141 -3.77 0.02 -19.99
N GLY A 142 -2.58 0.51 -19.65
CA GLY A 142 -1.81 1.48 -20.42
C GLY A 142 -0.35 1.36 -20.05
#